data_AF-A0A812TQU8-F1
#
_entry.id   AF-A0A812TQU8-F1
#
_cell.length_a   1.000
_cell.length_b   1.000
_cell.length_c   1.000
_cell.angle_alpha   90.00
_cell.angle_beta   90.00
_cell.angle_gamma   90.00
#
_symmetry.space_group_name_H-M   'P 1'
#
loop_
_entity.id
_entity.type
_entity.pdbx_description
1 polymer ?
#
loop_
_entity_poly.entity_id
_entity_poly.type
_entity_poly.pdbx_seq_one_letter_code
_entity_poly.pdbx_strand_id
1 'polypeptide(L)'
;MRAWAILRGGGPLMLRDSEKLTVQALGKLGYLDSNFNSDVTEAMLAFVNRPANKHMLRKLEMLPVPMDKLADVDEKLRAALLSHFTNGQWQVPAQDLEVRQLLQRLGFLSAEANDPKTVSKAMREYAQQEGLPWRRTYNLNVFQIMHHANTNPNKARWVEFQS
;
A
#
# COMPACT_ATOMS: atom_id res chain seq x y z
N MET A 1 12.77 14.98 17.32
CA MET A 1 13.42 14.54 16.08
C MET A 1 12.55 14.96 14.89
N ARG A 2 13.12 15.37 13.74
CA ARG A 2 12.37 15.84 12.56
C ARG A 2 12.61 14.84 11.41
N ALA A 3 11.54 14.35 10.77
CA ALA A 3 11.62 13.49 9.60
C ALA A 3 11.25 14.29 8.33
N TRP A 4 11.98 14.08 7.23
CA TRP A 4 11.75 14.74 5.93
C TRP A 4 11.31 13.69 4.91
N ALA A 5 10.10 13.80 4.37
CA ALA A 5 9.66 12.98 3.25
C ALA A 5 9.55 13.84 1.98
N ILE A 6 10.16 13.38 0.87
CA ILE A 6 10.06 14.06 -0.42
C ILE A 6 8.89 13.45 -1.21
N LEU A 7 7.77 14.16 -1.26
CA LEU A 7 6.64 13.82 -2.12
C LEU A 7 6.93 14.30 -3.54
N ARG A 8 6.83 13.42 -4.54
CA ARG A 8 6.98 13.80 -5.96
C ARG A 8 5.92 14.86 -6.30
N GLY A 9 6.36 16.11 -6.43
CA GLY A 9 5.55 17.25 -6.89
C GLY A 9 5.32 18.38 -5.87
N GLY A 10 5.77 18.28 -4.61
CA GLY A 10 5.39 19.25 -3.58
C GLY A 10 6.33 19.35 -2.38
N GLY A 11 7.63 19.58 -2.61
CA GLY A 11 8.60 19.92 -1.56
C GLY A 11 8.80 18.88 -0.44
N PRO A 12 9.80 19.09 0.43
CA PRO A 12 9.99 18.26 1.63
C PRO A 12 8.88 18.53 2.65
N LEU A 13 8.15 17.49 3.05
CA LEU A 13 7.17 17.56 4.13
C LEU A 13 7.81 17.13 5.45
N MET A 14 7.75 18.01 6.46
CA MET A 14 8.18 17.69 7.81
C MET A 14 7.00 17.13 8.61
N LEU A 15 7.06 15.86 8.99
CA LEU A 15 6.13 15.30 9.96
C LEU A 15 6.72 15.41 11.37
N ARG A 16 5.90 15.82 12.32
CA ARG A 16 6.25 15.86 13.74
C ARG A 16 5.91 14.52 14.37
N ASP A 17 6.79 14.04 15.24
CA ASP A 17 6.50 12.85 16.01
C ASP A 17 5.19 13.02 16.80
N SER A 18 4.34 12.00 16.73
CA SER A 18 3.06 11.90 17.43
C SER A 18 2.52 10.48 17.33
N GLU A 19 1.55 10.12 18.18
CA GLU A 19 0.83 8.84 18.09
C GLU A 19 0.08 8.67 16.77
N LYS A 20 -0.21 9.76 16.06
CA LYS A 20 -0.90 9.75 14.77
C LYS A 20 0.07 9.83 13.58
N LEU A 21 1.38 9.71 13.82
CA LEU A 21 2.40 9.90 12.79
C LEU A 21 2.19 8.96 11.60
N THR A 22 1.99 7.67 11.85
CA THR A 22 1.81 6.66 10.80
C THR A 22 0.60 6.96 9.94
N VAL A 23 -0.56 7.22 10.59
CA VAL A 23 -1.81 7.58 9.90
C VAL A 23 -1.64 8.84 9.04
N GLN A 24 -0.99 9.88 9.58
CA GLN A 24 -0.72 11.11 8.84
C GLN A 24 0.22 10.87 7.65
N ALA A 25 1.28 10.09 7.83
CA ALA A 25 2.22 9.74 6.78
C ALA A 25 1.53 8.96 5.65
N LEU A 26 0.74 7.93 6.00
CA LEU A 26 -0.02 7.13 5.05
C LEU A 26 -1.04 7.97 4.28
N GLY A 27 -1.74 8.89 4.94
CA GLY A 27 -2.65 9.83 4.27
C GLY A 27 -1.92 10.74 3.29
N LYS A 28 -0.74 11.26 3.67
CA LYS A 28 0.06 12.12 2.79
C LYS A 28 0.69 11.39 1.62
N LEU A 29 1.04 10.12 1.79
CA LEU A 29 1.56 9.25 0.73
C LEU A 29 0.45 8.70 -0.20
N GLY A 30 -0.83 8.95 0.11
CA GLY A 30 -1.97 8.51 -0.69
C GLY A 30 -2.45 7.08 -0.39
N TYR A 31 -1.96 6.45 0.69
CA TYR A 31 -2.42 5.13 1.12
C TYR A 31 -3.75 5.17 1.86
N LEU A 32 -4.08 6.33 2.46
CA LEU A 32 -5.27 6.51 3.28
C LEU A 32 -6.07 7.73 2.82
N ASP A 33 -7.38 7.58 2.64
CA ASP A 33 -8.33 8.65 2.32
C ASP A 33 -9.72 8.36 2.92
N SER A 34 -10.65 9.31 2.81
CA SER A 34 -12.00 9.19 3.36
C SER A 34 -12.98 8.40 2.48
N ASN A 35 -12.56 7.97 1.29
CA ASN A 35 -13.48 7.51 0.24
C ASN A 35 -13.29 6.00 -0.02
N PHE A 36 -12.15 5.64 -0.58
CA PHE A 36 -11.87 4.29 -1.09
C PHE A 36 -10.73 3.62 -0.32
N ASN A 37 -10.04 4.35 0.56
CA ASN A 37 -8.89 3.86 1.30
C ASN A 37 -8.97 4.25 2.78
N SER A 38 -10.07 3.97 3.46
CA SER A 38 -10.29 4.42 4.85
C SER A 38 -9.78 3.46 5.94
N ASP A 39 -9.42 2.23 5.58
CA ASP A 39 -8.96 1.21 6.54
C ASP A 39 -7.44 1.35 6.78
N VAL A 40 -7.08 1.72 8.01
CA VAL A 40 -5.68 1.96 8.40
C VAL A 40 -4.84 0.68 8.34
N THR A 41 -5.41 -0.45 8.74
CA THR A 41 -4.72 -1.74 8.73
C THR A 41 -4.36 -2.13 7.30
N GLU A 42 -5.29 -1.99 6.36
CA GLU A 42 -5.02 -2.25 4.95
C GLU A 42 -4.06 -1.24 4.31
N ALA A 43 -4.12 0.03 4.73
CA ALA A 43 -3.16 1.04 4.29
C ALA A 43 -1.72 0.69 4.73
N MET A 44 -1.55 0.22 5.98
CA MET A 44 -0.26 -0.28 6.49
C MET A 44 0.20 -1.52 5.71
N LEU A 45 -0.69 -2.50 5.45
CA LEU A 45 -0.37 -3.68 4.64
C LEU A 45 0.09 -3.29 3.22
N ALA A 46 -0.63 -2.38 2.57
CA ALA A 46 -0.29 -1.89 1.23
C ALA A 46 1.06 -1.19 1.22
N PHE A 47 1.33 -0.35 2.23
CA PHE A 47 2.60 0.36 2.38
C PHE A 47 3.78 -0.59 2.59
N VAL A 48 3.67 -1.50 3.56
CA VAL A 48 4.72 -2.48 3.92
C VAL A 48 5.05 -3.38 2.74
N ASN A 49 4.05 -3.73 1.92
CA ASN A 49 4.25 -4.66 0.84
C ASN A 49 4.84 -4.06 -0.44
N ARG A 50 4.97 -2.74 -0.55
CA ARG A 50 5.66 -2.13 -1.70
C ARG A 50 7.13 -2.56 -1.74
N PRO A 51 7.69 -2.90 -2.92
CA PRO A 51 9.06 -3.42 -3.01
C PRO A 51 10.12 -2.54 -2.33
N ALA A 52 10.12 -1.23 -2.58
CA ALA A 52 11.11 -0.33 -2.01
C ALA A 52 10.91 -0.13 -0.50
N ASN A 53 9.66 0.02 -0.05
CA ASN A 53 9.34 0.15 1.37
C ASN A 53 9.72 -1.12 2.13
N LYS A 54 9.34 -2.30 1.61
CA LYS A 54 9.69 -3.62 2.16
C LYS A 54 11.20 -3.78 2.31
N HIS A 55 11.96 -3.41 1.27
CA HIS A 55 13.42 -3.47 1.31
C HIS A 55 13.99 -2.55 2.39
N MET A 56 13.50 -1.31 2.48
CA MET A 56 13.92 -0.35 3.50
C MET A 56 13.60 -0.85 4.92
N LEU A 57 12.36 -1.28 5.16
CA LEU A 57 11.94 -1.82 6.47
C LEU A 57 12.77 -3.03 6.88
N ARG A 58 13.13 -3.91 5.93
CA ARG A 58 14.03 -5.03 6.21
C ARG A 58 15.43 -4.56 6.60
N LYS A 59 15.98 -3.57 5.89
CA LYS A 59 17.31 -3.00 6.19
C LYS A 59 17.36 -2.36 7.59
N LEU A 60 16.23 -1.85 8.08
CA LEU A 60 16.09 -1.27 9.41
C LEU A 60 15.72 -2.29 10.50
N GLU A 61 15.57 -3.57 10.15
CA GLU A 61 15.05 -4.61 11.06
C GLU A 61 13.63 -4.31 11.61
N MET A 62 12.86 -3.52 10.86
CA MET A 62 11.50 -3.08 11.20
C MET A 62 10.43 -3.68 10.29
N LEU A 63 10.76 -4.70 9.51
CA LEU A 63 9.78 -5.38 8.66
C LEU A 63 8.81 -6.17 9.55
N PRO A 64 7.48 -5.96 9.42
CA PRO A 64 6.51 -6.75 10.15
C PRO A 64 6.61 -8.25 9.87
N VAL A 65 6.34 -9.04 10.89
CA VAL A 65 6.25 -10.51 10.85
C VAL A 65 4.83 -10.97 11.14
N PRO A 66 4.44 -12.20 10.75
CA PRO A 66 3.04 -12.67 10.89
C PRO A 66 2.46 -12.66 12.30
N MET A 67 3.31 -12.67 13.34
CA MET A 67 2.89 -12.65 14.74
C MET A 67 2.73 -11.25 15.31
N ASP A 68 3.12 -10.21 14.57
CA ASP A 68 2.92 -8.84 15.00
C ASP A 68 1.43 -8.50 15.01
N LYS A 69 1.01 -7.82 16.07
CA LYS A 69 -0.30 -7.17 16.15
C LYS A 69 -0.24 -5.80 15.49
N LEU A 70 -1.40 -5.22 15.20
CA LEU A 70 -1.51 -3.89 14.61
C LEU A 70 -0.70 -2.82 15.37
N ALA A 71 -0.68 -2.85 16.70
CA ALA A 71 0.08 -1.90 17.51
C ALA A 71 1.60 -2.06 17.30
N ASP A 72 2.10 -3.30 17.22
CA ASP A 72 3.52 -3.57 16.97
C ASP A 72 3.93 -3.09 15.57
N VAL A 73 3.05 -3.25 14.59
CA VAL A 73 3.25 -2.75 13.23
C VAL A 73 3.27 -1.22 13.20
N ASP A 74 2.33 -0.57 13.89
CA ASP A 74 2.31 0.89 13.98
C ASP A 74 3.58 1.44 14.61
N GLU A 75 4.06 0.84 15.70
CA GLU A 75 5.31 1.23 16.36
C GLU A 75 6.52 1.06 15.43
N LYS A 76 6.63 -0.07 14.72
CA LYS A 76 7.69 -0.31 13.73
C LYS A 76 7.66 0.72 12.60
N LEU A 77 6.48 1.03 12.08
CA LEU A 77 6.33 2.02 11.01
C LEU A 77 6.66 3.43 11.51
N ARG A 78 6.20 3.82 12.70
CA ARG A 78 6.54 5.10 13.33
C ARG A 78 8.06 5.22 13.51
N ALA A 79 8.71 4.19 14.04
CA ALA A 79 10.17 4.15 14.21
C ALA A 79 10.91 4.26 12.86
N ALA A 80 10.44 3.55 11.82
CA ALA A 80 11.02 3.61 10.48
C ALA A 80 10.89 5.00 9.86
N LEU A 81 9.73 5.65 10.01
CA LEU A 81 9.47 7.00 9.51
C LEU A 81 10.33 8.07 10.20
N LEU A 82 10.70 7.86 11.45
CA LEU A 82 11.55 8.77 12.23
C LEU A 82 13.05 8.46 12.10
N SER A 83 13.40 7.30 11.54
CA SER A 83 14.78 6.83 11.47
C SER A 83 15.66 7.68 10.57
N HIS A 84 16.81 8.10 11.12
CA HIS A 84 17.88 8.79 10.38
C HIS A 84 18.61 7.89 9.38
N PHE A 85 18.38 6.57 9.41
CA PHE A 85 18.96 5.61 8.47
C PHE A 85 18.15 5.48 7.17
N THR A 86 17.07 6.26 7.03
CA THR A 86 16.33 6.41 5.78
C THR A 86 16.64 7.74 5.12
N ASN A 87 16.57 7.79 3.80
CA ASN A 87 16.61 9.05 3.06
C ASN A 87 15.22 9.72 2.98
N GLY A 88 14.24 9.22 3.76
CA GLY A 88 12.86 9.71 3.77
C GLY A 88 12.06 9.45 2.48
N GLN A 89 12.60 8.66 1.55
CA GLN A 89 11.92 8.33 0.30
C GLN A 89 11.10 7.05 0.47
N TRP A 90 9.78 7.23 0.53
CA TRP A 90 8.83 6.13 0.59
C TRP A 90 8.06 6.01 -0.71
N GLN A 91 7.92 4.77 -1.18
CA GLN A 91 7.14 4.46 -2.36
C GLN A 91 5.66 4.71 -2.08
N VAL A 92 5.00 5.41 -3.02
CA VAL A 92 3.55 5.65 -3.03
C VAL A 92 2.77 4.42 -3.56
N PRO A 93 1.43 4.36 -3.37
CA PRO A 93 0.62 3.26 -3.90
C PRO A 93 0.85 3.04 -5.40
N ALA A 94 0.56 1.84 -5.88
CA ALA A 94 0.53 1.59 -7.32
C ALA A 94 -0.58 2.41 -7.96
N GLN A 95 -0.32 2.97 -9.14
CA GLN A 95 -1.40 3.42 -10.01
C GLN A 95 -2.16 2.19 -10.50
N ASP A 96 -3.45 2.36 -10.73
CA ASP A 96 -4.36 1.30 -11.16
C ASP A 96 -4.37 1.10 -12.68
N LEU A 97 -3.57 1.84 -13.44
CA LEU A 97 -3.55 1.77 -14.91
C LEU A 97 -3.31 0.35 -15.43
N GLU A 98 -2.31 -0.35 -14.87
CA GLU A 98 -1.99 -1.72 -15.28
C GLU A 98 -3.14 -2.70 -14.91
N VAL A 99 -3.79 -2.48 -13.77
CA VAL A 99 -4.98 -3.25 -13.37
C VAL A 99 -6.14 -2.98 -14.32
N ARG A 100 -6.41 -1.72 -14.67
CA ARG A 100 -7.47 -1.36 -15.63
C ARG A 100 -7.23 -2.02 -16.98
N GLN A 101 -6.01 -1.97 -17.49
CA GLN A 101 -5.63 -2.62 -18.74
C GLN A 101 -5.80 -4.15 -18.69
N LEU A 102 -5.45 -4.76 -17.55
CA LEU A 102 -5.68 -6.19 -17.34
C LEU A 102 -7.18 -6.52 -17.33
N LEU A 103 -7.98 -5.79 -16.56
CA LEU A 103 -9.42 -6.00 -16.46
C LEU A 103 -10.13 -5.77 -17.80
N GLN A 104 -9.68 -4.79 -18.59
CA GLN A 104 -10.17 -4.55 -19.95
C GLN A 104 -9.87 -5.72 -20.88
N ARG A 105 -8.62 -6.20 -20.87
CA ARG A 105 -8.20 -7.35 -21.70
C ARG A 105 -8.98 -8.62 -21.38
N LEU A 106 -9.32 -8.82 -20.12
CA LEU A 106 -10.07 -9.98 -19.63
C LEU A 106 -11.60 -9.80 -19.72
N GLY A 107 -12.08 -8.63 -20.18
CA GLY A 107 -13.51 -8.38 -20.37
C GLY A 107 -14.29 -7.99 -19.11
N PHE A 108 -13.63 -7.74 -17.98
CA PHE A 108 -14.27 -7.27 -16.74
C PHE A 108 -14.58 -5.76 -16.73
N LEU A 109 -13.90 -4.98 -17.56
CA LEU A 109 -14.01 -3.52 -17.59
C LEU A 109 -14.08 -3.02 -19.04
N SER A 110 -14.98 -2.08 -19.35
CA SER A 110 -14.99 -1.47 -20.69
C SER A 110 -13.88 -0.42 -20.83
N ALA A 111 -13.49 -0.10 -22.07
CA ALA A 111 -12.42 0.86 -22.36
C ALA A 111 -12.75 2.28 -21.87
N GLU A 112 -14.04 2.62 -21.82
CA GLU A 112 -14.57 3.93 -21.47
C GLU A 112 -14.74 4.12 -19.96
N ALA A 113 -14.65 3.04 -19.18
CA ALA A 113 -14.87 3.06 -17.75
C ALA A 113 -13.71 3.73 -17.01
N ASN A 114 -13.94 4.97 -16.58
CA ASN A 114 -12.93 5.79 -15.91
C ASN A 114 -13.18 5.99 -14.41
N ASP A 115 -14.40 5.74 -13.91
CA ASP A 115 -14.74 6.01 -12.53
C ASP A 115 -14.23 4.92 -11.57
N PRO A 116 -13.72 5.28 -10.38
CA PRO A 116 -13.18 4.31 -9.42
C PRO A 116 -14.19 3.27 -8.92
N LYS A 117 -15.50 3.55 -8.93
CA LYS A 117 -16.52 2.61 -8.44
C LYS A 117 -16.69 1.46 -9.43
N THR A 118 -16.77 1.74 -10.72
CA THR A 118 -16.84 0.74 -11.79
C THR A 118 -15.58 -0.10 -11.82
N VAL A 119 -14.40 0.52 -11.69
CA VAL A 119 -13.13 -0.24 -11.59
C VAL A 119 -13.10 -1.11 -10.33
N SER A 120 -13.56 -0.61 -9.19
CA SER A 120 -13.64 -1.38 -7.95
C SER A 120 -14.58 -2.59 -8.08
N LYS A 121 -15.70 -2.43 -8.78
CA LYS A 121 -16.62 -3.53 -9.09
C LYS A 121 -15.95 -4.59 -9.97
N ALA A 122 -15.29 -4.17 -11.05
CA ALA A 122 -14.57 -5.06 -11.96
C ALA A 122 -13.42 -5.80 -11.23
N MET A 123 -12.68 -5.12 -10.34
CA MET A 123 -11.67 -5.76 -9.48
C MET A 123 -12.27 -6.84 -8.59
N ARG A 124 -13.47 -6.62 -8.06
CA ARG A 124 -14.17 -7.61 -7.22
C ARG A 124 -14.55 -8.85 -8.01
N GLU A 125 -15.12 -8.65 -9.20
CA GLU A 125 -15.50 -9.74 -10.10
C GLU A 125 -14.28 -10.57 -10.51
N TYR A 126 -13.17 -9.91 -10.87
CA TYR A 126 -11.90 -10.57 -11.14
C TYR A 126 -11.36 -11.35 -9.91
N ALA A 127 -11.33 -10.71 -8.74
CA ALA A 127 -10.85 -11.35 -7.51
C ALA A 127 -11.66 -12.60 -7.17
N GLN A 128 -12.99 -12.55 -7.34
CA GLN A 128 -13.87 -13.69 -7.13
C GLN A 128 -13.58 -14.83 -8.12
N GLN A 129 -13.37 -14.51 -9.40
CA GLN A 129 -13.06 -15.51 -10.43
C GLN A 129 -11.72 -16.21 -10.19
N GLU A 130 -10.71 -15.45 -9.74
CA GLU A 130 -9.35 -15.96 -9.50
C GLU A 130 -9.14 -16.49 -8.06
N GLY A 131 -10.19 -16.51 -7.23
CA GLY A 131 -10.10 -16.98 -5.84
C GLY A 131 -9.24 -16.10 -4.92
N LEU A 132 -9.07 -14.82 -5.25
CA LEU A 132 -8.33 -13.85 -4.44
C LEU A 132 -9.22 -13.30 -3.31
N PRO A 133 -8.70 -13.13 -2.08
CA PRO A 133 -9.47 -12.54 -1.00
C PRO A 133 -9.79 -11.07 -1.29
N TRP A 134 -11.07 -10.69 -1.17
CA TRP A 134 -11.51 -9.31 -1.36
C TRP A 134 -11.07 -8.41 -0.20
N ARG A 135 -10.50 -7.24 -0.51
CA ARG A 135 -10.03 -6.24 0.47
C ARG A 135 -10.98 -5.05 0.54
N ARG A 136 -10.95 -4.31 1.65
CA ARG A 136 -11.82 -3.15 1.89
C ARG A 136 -11.37 -1.91 1.13
N THR A 137 -10.07 -1.77 0.90
CA THR A 137 -9.44 -0.60 0.30
C THR A 137 -9.09 -0.83 -1.16
N TYR A 138 -9.24 0.22 -1.95
CA TYR A 138 -8.93 0.19 -3.38
C TYR A 138 -7.45 -0.09 -3.63
N ASN A 139 -6.56 0.58 -2.89
CA ASN A 139 -5.11 0.44 -3.04
C ASN A 139 -4.63 -0.99 -2.79
N LEU A 140 -5.17 -1.67 -1.76
CA LEU A 140 -4.75 -3.04 -1.46
C LEU A 140 -5.28 -4.03 -2.50
N ASN A 141 -6.52 -3.85 -3.00
CA ASN A 141 -7.05 -4.65 -4.10
C ASN A 141 -6.21 -4.48 -5.38
N VAL A 142 -5.88 -3.25 -5.76
CA VAL A 142 -4.99 -2.96 -6.90
C VAL A 142 -3.66 -3.70 -6.74
N PHE A 143 -3.03 -3.54 -5.58
CA PHE A 143 -1.73 -4.16 -5.32
C PHE A 143 -1.79 -5.69 -5.34
N GLN A 144 -2.85 -6.29 -4.79
CA GLN A 144 -3.05 -7.74 -4.78
C GLN A 144 -3.25 -8.31 -6.19
N ILE A 145 -4.11 -7.68 -7.00
CA ILE A 145 -4.33 -8.09 -8.39
C ILE A 145 -3.03 -7.97 -9.19
N MET A 146 -2.31 -6.86 -9.04
CA MET A 146 -1.00 -6.68 -9.66
C MET A 146 0.03 -7.71 -9.22
N HIS A 147 0.02 -8.08 -7.94
CA HIS A 147 0.92 -9.09 -7.40
C HIS A 147 0.59 -10.48 -7.98
N HIS A 148 -0.69 -10.83 -8.03
CA HIS A 148 -1.20 -12.05 -8.62
C HIS A 148 -0.85 -12.17 -10.10
N ALA A 149 -1.23 -11.18 -10.91
CA ALA A 149 -1.04 -11.18 -12.36
C ALA A 149 0.43 -11.22 -12.79
N ASN A 150 1.34 -10.76 -11.94
CA ASN A 150 2.78 -10.72 -12.21
C ASN A 150 3.56 -11.77 -11.43
N THR A 151 3.03 -12.98 -11.25
CA THR A 151 3.66 -14.07 -10.50
C THR A 151 4.93 -14.56 -11.20
N ASN A 152 6.04 -13.89 -10.90
CA ASN A 152 7.39 -14.32 -11.25
C ASN A 152 7.99 -15.07 -10.04
N PRO A 153 8.58 -16.27 -10.20
CA PRO A 153 9.13 -17.07 -9.10
C PRO A 153 10.20 -16.36 -8.25
N ASN A 154 10.82 -15.29 -8.75
CA ASN A 154 11.85 -14.52 -8.02
C ASN A 154 11.31 -13.35 -7.18
N LYS A 155 9.98 -13.19 -7.01
CA LYS A 155 9.41 -12.05 -6.26
C LYS A 155 9.47 -12.23 -4.74
N ALA A 156 9.70 -11.11 -4.06
CA ALA A 156 9.66 -11.02 -2.60
C ALA A 156 8.27 -11.42 -2.06
N ARG A 157 8.24 -12.38 -1.13
CA ARG A 157 7.01 -12.92 -0.53
C ARG A 157 6.12 -11.82 0.06
N TRP A 158 4.81 -12.02 -0.06
CA TRP A 158 3.80 -11.20 0.57
C TRP A 158 3.95 -11.22 2.09
N VAL A 159 3.81 -10.06 2.73
CA VAL A 159 3.87 -9.89 4.19
C VAL A 159 2.44 -9.75 4.69
N GLU A 160 2.10 -10.55 5.70
CA GLU A 160 0.85 -10.46 6.45
C GLU A 160 1.16 -10.25 7.93
N PHE A 161 0.21 -9.69 8.66
CA PHE A 161 0.24 -9.52 10.12
C PHE A 161 -1.19 -9.54 10.65
N GLN A 162 -1.36 -9.68 11.96
CA GLN A 162 -2.67 -9.82 12.58
C GLN A 162 -3.42 -8.48 12.57
N SER A 163 -4.56 -8.46 11.89
CA SER A 163 -5.49 -7.32 11.83
C SER A 163 -6.31 -7.17 13.10
#